data_AF-A0A935FFJ3-F1
#
_entry.id   AF-A0A935FFJ3-F1
#
_cell.length_a   1.000
_cell.length_b   1.000
_cell.length_c   1.000
_cell.angle_alpha   90.00
_cell.angle_beta   90.00
_cell.angle_gamma   90.00
#
_symmetry.space_group_name_H-M   'P 1'
#
loop_
_entity.id
_entity.type
_entity.pdbx_description
1 polymer ?
#
loop_
_entity_poly.entity_id
_entity_poly.type
_entity_poly.pdbx_seq_one_letter_code
_entity_poly.pdbx_strand_id
1 'polypeptide(L)' 'MHEDTHGRGRQLEVFRRMTAVQRLNAAARLYWSARELKEAALRAAHQGWTEEQIQQAVKDALLFHRG' A
#
# COMPACT_ATOMS: atom_id res chain seq x y z
N MET A 1 -20.52 -4.26 -20.42
CA MET A 1 -20.91 -3.26 -19.40
C MET A 1 -20.54 -3.86 -18.06
N HIS A 2 -19.44 -3.42 -17.43
CA HIS A 2 -18.93 -4.01 -16.18
C HIS A 2 -19.57 -3.33 -14.97
N GLU A 3 -20.38 -4.09 -14.23
CA GLU A 3 -21.15 -3.63 -13.09
C GLU A 3 -20.41 -3.93 -11.77
N ASP A 4 -19.18 -3.45 -11.64
CA ASP A 4 -18.35 -3.61 -10.42
C ASP A 4 -18.67 -2.58 -9.32
N THR A 5 -19.74 -1.80 -9.48
CA THR A 5 -20.18 -0.78 -8.53
C THR A 5 -20.59 -1.38 -7.16
N HIS A 6 -21.02 -2.64 -7.13
CA HIS A 6 -21.50 -3.32 -5.92
C HIS A 6 -20.37 -3.65 -4.92
N GLY A 7 -19.16 -3.96 -5.39
CA GLY A 7 -18.03 -4.31 -4.52
C GLY A 7 -17.49 -3.11 -3.74
N ARG A 8 -17.38 -1.96 -4.41
CA ARG A 8 -16.92 -0.70 -3.81
C ARG A 8 -17.87 -0.19 -2.73
N GLY A 9 -19.19 -0.35 -2.94
CA GLY A 9 -20.20 0.02 -1.95
C GLY A 9 -20.06 -0.75 -0.63
N ARG A 10 -19.89 -2.08 -0.70
CA ARG A 10 -19.67 -2.93 0.48
C ARG A 10 -18.37 -2.58 1.22
N GLN A 11 -17.29 -2.34 0.48
CA GLN A 11 -16.01 -1.95 1.06
C GLN A 11 -16.10 -0.62 1.84
N LEU A 12 -16.82 0.37 1.28
CA LEU A 12 -17.06 1.65 1.95
C LEU A 12 -17.87 1.49 3.24
N GLU A 13 -18.89 0.63 3.24
CA GLU A 13 -19.69 0.34 4.43
C GLU A 13 -18.86 -0.31 5.54
N VAL A 14 -17.97 -1.25 5.19
CA VAL A 14 -17.02 -1.86 6.13
C VAL A 14 -16.11 -0.79 6.75
N PHE A 15 -15.52 0.10 5.95
CA PHE A 15 -14.67 1.18 6.47
C PHE A 15 -15.43 2.18 7.34
N ARG A 16 -16.69 2.47 7.02
CA ARG A 16 -17.55 3.35 7.85
C ARG A 16 -17.84 2.75 9.22
N ARG A 17 -17.97 1.42 9.31
CA ARG A 17 -18.24 0.69 10.57
C ARG A 17 -16.99 0.45 11.43
N MET A 18 -15.78 0.67 10.91
CA MET A 18 -14.55 0.47 11.69
C MET A 18 -14.44 1.46 12.85
N THR A 19 -14.14 0.95 14.05
CA THR A 19 -13.69 1.77 15.17
C THR A 19 -12.35 2.44 14.83
N ALA A 20 -11.95 3.46 15.60
CA ALA A 20 -10.67 4.13 15.41
C ALA A 20 -9.48 3.15 15.48
N VAL A 21 -9.49 2.22 16.44
CA VAL A 21 -8.43 1.20 16.59
C VAL A 21 -8.41 0.24 15.40
N GLN A 22 -9.57 -0.22 14.93
CA GLN A 22 -9.65 -1.10 13.75
C GLN A 22 -9.11 -0.40 12.50
N ARG A 23 -9.44 0.88 12.33
CA ARG A 23 -8.96 1.70 11.22
C ARG A 23 -7.45 1.89 11.26
N LEU A 24 -6.89 2.18 12.43
CA LEU A 24 -5.44 2.28 12.62
C LEU A 24 -4.75 0.96 12.28
N ASN A 25 -5.27 -0.15 12.79
CA ASN A 25 -4.71 -1.48 12.51
C ASN A 25 -4.80 -1.82 11.01
N ALA A 26 -5.89 -1.45 10.34
CA ALA A 26 -6.03 -1.64 8.90
C ALA A 26 -5.03 -0.79 8.10
N ALA A 27 -4.86 0.48 8.46
CA ALA A 27 -3.87 1.37 7.85
C ALA A 27 -2.44 0.86 8.05
N ALA A 28 -2.10 0.37 9.25
CA ALA A 28 -0.79 -0.19 9.54
C ALA A 28 -0.50 -1.43 8.69
N ARG A 29 -1.46 -2.36 8.56
CA ARG A 29 -1.31 -3.53 7.67
C ARG A 29 -1.12 -3.09 6.22
N LEU A 30 -1.93 -2.15 5.74
CA LEU A 30 -1.82 -1.63 4.39
C LEU A 30 -0.45 -1.01 4.12
N TYR A 31 0.08 -0.23 5.06
CA TYR A 31 1.41 0.37 4.97
C TYR A 31 2.48 -0.70 4.76
N TRP A 32 2.50 -1.75 5.60
CA TRP A 32 3.51 -2.81 5.50
C TRP A 32 3.38 -3.60 4.19
N SER A 33 2.16 -4.00 3.80
CA SER A 33 1.95 -4.71 2.55
C SER A 33 2.34 -3.87 1.33
N ALA A 34 2.03 -2.56 1.33
CA ALA A 34 2.42 -1.67 0.25
C ALA A 34 3.95 -1.49 0.18
N ARG A 35 4.62 -1.43 1.33
CA ARG A 35 6.08 -1.36 1.43
C ARG A 35 6.74 -2.60 0.84
N GLU A 36 6.31 -3.79 1.27
CA GLU A 36 6.83 -5.07 0.76
C GLU A 36 6.64 -5.20 -0.76
N LEU A 37 5.47 -4.81 -1.26
CA LEU A 37 5.21 -4.83 -2.70
C LEU A 37 6.11 -3.87 -3.47
N LYS A 38 6.33 -2.66 -2.93
CA LYS A 38 7.22 -1.65 -3.54
C LYS A 38 8.67 -2.13 -3.56
N GLU A 39 9.13 -2.73 -2.45
CA GLU A 39 10.46 -3.35 -2.37
C GLU A 39 10.64 -4.45 -3.43
N ALA A 40 9.70 -5.39 -3.53
CA ALA A 40 9.75 -6.45 -4.53
C ALA A 40 9.78 -5.90 -5.96
N ALA A 41 8.97 -4.88 -6.24
CA ALA A 41 8.95 -4.23 -7.55
C ALA A 41 10.29 -3.54 -7.87
N LEU A 42 10.90 -2.85 -6.90
CA LEU A 42 12.20 -2.19 -7.09
C LEU A 42 13.33 -3.20 -7.26
N ARG A 43 13.35 -4.30 -6.50
CA ARG A 43 14.34 -5.38 -6.67
C ARG A 43 14.22 -6.03 -8.06
N ALA A 44 13.00 -6.19 -8.57
CA ALA A 44 12.77 -6.72 -9.91
C ALA A 44 13.22 -5.76 -11.02
N ALA A 45 12.99 -4.45 -10.84
CA ALA A 45 13.33 -3.43 -11.83
C ALA A 45 14.83 -3.05 -11.85
N HIS A 46 15.52 -3.16 -10.71
CA HIS A 46 16.91 -2.70 -10.54
C HIS A 46 17.82 -3.83 -10.05
N GLN A 47 18.10 -4.78 -10.94
CA GLN A 47 19.06 -5.86 -10.68
C GLN A 47 20.46 -5.26 -10.45
N GLY A 48 20.98 -5.38 -9.23
CA GLY A 48 22.31 -4.88 -8.85
C GLY A 48 22.31 -3.71 -7.86
N TRP A 49 21.14 -3.16 -7.51
CA TRP A 49 21.06 -2.23 -6.38
C TRP A 49 21.35 -2.94 -5.06
N THR A 50 22.02 -2.24 -4.15
CA THR A 50 22.20 -2.72 -2.78
C THR A 50 20.90 -2.60 -2.00
N GLU A 51 20.80 -3.32 -0.88
CA GLU A 51 19.60 -3.26 -0.04
C GLU A 51 19.38 -1.84 0.51
N GLU A 52 20.45 -1.10 0.82
CA GLU A 52 20.35 0.30 1.28
C GLU A 52 19.74 1.21 0.21
N GLN A 53 20.10 1.01 -1.07
CA GLN A 53 19.53 1.77 -2.18
C GLN A 53 18.04 1.46 -2.37
N ILE A 54 17.65 0.18 -2.25
CA ILE A 54 16.25 -0.24 -2.29
C ILE A 54 15.47 0.40 -1.13
N GLN A 55 15.97 0.29 0.10
CA GLN A 55 15.29 0.84 1.28
C GLN A 55 15.12 2.36 1.21
N GLN A 56 16.12 3.07 0.69
CA GLN A 56 16.02 4.52 0.49
C GLN A 56 14.98 4.86 -0.59
N ALA A 57 14.97 4.15 -1.73
CA ALA A 57 13.99 4.36 -2.79
C ALA A 57 12.54 4.06 -2.34
N VAL A 58 12.34 3.02 -1.53
CA VAL A 58 11.03 2.67 -0.96
C VAL A 58 10.53 3.77 -0.03
N LYS A 59 11.41 4.29 0.83
CA LYS A 59 11.10 5.41 1.72
C LYS A 59 10.67 6.63 0.92
N ASP A 60 11.39 6.96 -0.14
CA ASP A 60 11.08 8.13 -0.97
C ASP A 60 9.75 7.93 -1.72
N ALA A 61 9.50 6.73 -2.24
CA ALA A 61 8.25 6.39 -2.93
C ALA A 61 7.02 6.42 -2.01
N LEU A 62 7.16 6.09 -0.72
CA LEU A 62 6.04 6.12 0.24
C LEU A 62 5.82 7.49 0.89
N LEU A 63 6.87 8.31 1.04
CA LEU A 63 6.77 9.62 1.69
C LEU A 63 6.43 10.76 0.72
N PHE A 64 6.93 10.71 -0.53
CA PHE A 64 6.88 11.85 -1.44
C PHE A 64 6.03 11.62 -2.68
N HIS A 65 5.46 10.42 -2.86
CA HIS A 65 4.51 10.19 -3.95
C HIS A 65 3.18 10.88 -3.64
N ARG A 66 3.00 12.09 -4.17
CA ARG A 66 1.67 12.58 -4.57
C ARG A 66 1.33 11.85 -5.86
N GLY A 67 0.22 11.11 -5.85
CA GLY A 67 -0.30 10.41 -7.03
C GLY A 67 -0.62 11.36 -8.19
#